data_AF-A0AAU1IDT3-F1
#
_entry.id   AF-A0AAU1IDT3-F1
#
_cell.length_a   1.000
_cell.length_b   1.000
_cell.length_c   1.000
_cell.angle_alpha   90.00
_cell.angle_beta   90.00
_cell.angle_gamma   90.00
#
_symmetry.space_group_name_H-M   'P 1'
#
loop_
_entity.id
_entity.type
_entity.pdbx_description
1 polymer ?
#
loop_
_entity_poly.entity_id
_entity_poly.type
_entity_poly.pdbx_seq_one_letter_code
_entity_poly.pdbx_strand_id
1 'polypeptide(L)'
;MRKMFSAAAIATATAAAAVLSVGTAEAKPAADSWGTCPSGAVCIFPEGVNPGNTQTSPTNTYWSYGAHNLSGQYGWHWVYNNQTGGAHAHLCKAYNGGNCDGDMRAGVAYWVDLGPVNSITLDRP
;
A
#
# COMPACT_ATOMS: atom_id res chain seq x y z
N MET A 1 -23.23 23.66 62.74
CA MET A 1 -21.97 22.94 62.47
C MET A 1 -21.77 22.85 60.96
N ARG A 2 -20.52 22.65 60.57
CA ARG A 2 -19.94 22.88 59.25
C ARG A 2 -20.38 21.89 58.17
N LYS A 3 -20.58 22.47 56.97
CA LYS A 3 -20.17 22.02 55.62
C LYS A 3 -21.03 20.96 54.90
N MET A 4 -21.69 21.49 53.86
CA MET A 4 -22.23 20.83 52.67
C MET A 4 -21.09 20.17 51.87
N PHE A 5 -21.29 18.94 51.39
CA PHE A 5 -20.66 18.43 50.16
C PHE A 5 -21.50 17.27 49.61
N SER A 6 -21.87 17.32 48.34
CA SER A 6 -21.59 16.23 47.38
C SER A 6 -22.02 16.64 45.97
N ALA A 7 -21.12 16.31 45.03
CA ALA A 7 -20.98 16.87 43.71
C ALA A 7 -21.96 16.27 42.68
N ALA A 8 -22.34 17.08 41.70
CA ALA A 8 -23.03 16.65 40.50
C ALA A 8 -22.05 15.97 39.54
N ALA A 9 -22.34 14.72 39.14
CA ALA A 9 -21.59 14.00 38.13
C ALA A 9 -22.18 14.27 36.74
N ILE A 10 -21.39 14.92 35.89
CA ILE A 10 -21.70 15.12 34.46
C ILE A 10 -21.14 13.90 33.72
N ALA A 11 -22.02 13.08 33.16
CA ALA A 11 -21.65 11.95 32.31
C ALA A 11 -21.50 12.42 30.85
N THR A 12 -20.27 12.62 30.39
CA THR A 12 -19.95 12.81 28.97
C THR A 12 -19.78 11.46 28.31
N ALA A 13 -20.73 11.07 27.44
CA ALA A 13 -20.60 9.91 26.59
C ALA A 13 -19.69 10.24 25.39
N THR A 14 -18.46 9.72 25.39
CA THR A 14 -17.56 9.77 24.24
C THR A 14 -17.84 8.58 23.32
N ALA A 15 -18.38 8.86 22.13
CA ALA A 15 -18.52 7.86 21.07
C ALA A 15 -17.14 7.47 20.54
N ALA A 16 -16.77 6.19 20.69
CA ALA A 16 -15.54 5.64 20.17
C ALA A 16 -15.67 5.44 18.64
N ALA A 17 -14.86 6.16 17.86
CA ALA A 17 -14.69 5.88 16.45
C ALA A 17 -13.91 4.57 16.29
N ALA A 18 -14.52 3.57 15.64
CA ALA A 18 -13.85 2.34 15.25
C ALA A 18 -12.84 2.67 14.14
N VAL A 19 -11.56 2.74 14.51
CA VAL A 19 -10.45 2.87 13.56
C VAL A 19 -10.27 1.49 12.93
N LEU A 20 -10.68 1.34 11.66
CA LEU A 20 -10.34 0.16 10.89
C LEU A 20 -8.82 0.13 10.75
N SER A 21 -8.18 -0.81 11.45
CA SER A 21 -6.76 -1.13 11.33
C SER A 21 -6.50 -1.65 9.93
N VAL A 22 -6.16 -0.75 9.01
CA VAL A 22 -5.60 -1.09 7.70
C VAL A 22 -4.27 -1.80 7.98
N GLY A 23 -4.15 -3.04 7.53
CA GLY A 23 -2.97 -3.88 7.76
C GLY A 23 -1.68 -3.15 7.42
N THR A 24 -0.68 -3.27 8.28
CA THR A 24 0.66 -2.72 8.05
C THR A 24 1.28 -3.44 6.85
N ALA A 25 1.46 -2.73 5.73
CA ALA A 25 2.19 -3.26 4.58
C ALA A 25 3.63 -3.57 5.00
N GLU A 26 4.07 -4.81 4.76
CA GLU A 26 5.44 -5.23 5.09
C GLU A 26 6.37 -4.90 3.91
N ALA A 27 7.35 -4.03 4.14
CA ALA A 27 8.34 -3.62 3.14
C ALA A 27 9.58 -4.52 3.23
N LYS A 28 10.01 -5.11 2.10
CA LYS A 28 11.26 -5.88 2.02
C LYS A 28 12.14 -5.46 0.83
N PRO A 29 13.48 -5.46 0.98
CA PRO A 29 14.39 -5.36 -0.15
C PRO A 29 14.20 -6.58 -1.06
N ALA A 30 13.95 -6.36 -2.35
CA ALA A 30 13.85 -7.41 -3.34
C ALA A 30 15.23 -7.77 -3.92
N ALA A 31 15.41 -9.02 -4.33
CA ALA A 31 16.60 -9.46 -5.07
C ALA A 31 16.60 -8.87 -6.50
N ASP A 32 17.78 -8.80 -7.13
CA ASP A 32 18.02 -8.17 -8.45
C ASP A 32 17.08 -8.68 -9.57
N SER A 33 16.51 -9.88 -9.42
CA SER A 33 15.45 -10.42 -10.25
C SER A 33 14.29 -10.92 -9.37
N TRP A 34 13.29 -10.06 -9.15
CA TRP A 34 12.10 -10.42 -8.41
C TRP A 34 10.98 -10.80 -9.39
N GLY A 35 10.75 -12.11 -9.54
CA GLY A 35 10.00 -12.65 -10.66
C GLY A 35 10.58 -12.24 -12.01
N THR A 36 9.71 -12.13 -13.02
CA THR A 36 10.08 -11.62 -14.35
C THR A 36 9.76 -10.13 -14.54
N CYS A 37 9.70 -9.35 -13.45
CA CYS A 37 9.40 -7.92 -13.52
C CYS A 37 10.50 -7.16 -14.28
N PRO A 38 10.20 -6.50 -15.42
CA PRO A 38 11.21 -5.79 -16.20
C PRO A 38 11.82 -4.62 -15.44
N SER A 39 13.10 -4.32 -15.70
CA SER A 39 13.73 -3.11 -15.18
C SER A 39 13.05 -1.87 -15.77
N GLY A 40 12.83 -0.85 -14.93
CA GLY A 40 12.11 0.37 -15.30
C GLY A 40 10.60 0.30 -15.07
N ALA A 41 10.08 -0.75 -14.44
CA ALA A 41 8.64 -0.95 -14.26
C ALA A 41 8.23 -1.15 -12.80
N VAL A 42 6.95 -0.91 -12.52
CA VAL A 42 6.26 -1.40 -11.32
C VAL A 42 5.38 -2.58 -11.71
N CYS A 43 5.43 -3.66 -10.93
CA CYS A 43 4.75 -4.91 -11.24
C CYS A 43 3.84 -5.35 -10.09
N ILE A 44 2.66 -5.88 -10.44
CA ILE A 44 1.77 -6.61 -9.53
C ILE A 44 1.84 -8.09 -9.90
N PHE A 45 2.05 -8.94 -8.91
CA PHE A 45 2.10 -10.40 -9.09
C PHE A 45 0.76 -11.07 -8.76
N PRO A 46 0.52 -12.31 -9.24
CA PRO A 46 -0.69 -13.05 -8.91
C PRO A 46 -0.95 -13.13 -7.41
N GLU A 47 -2.23 -13.15 -7.03
CA GLU A 47 -2.67 -13.23 -5.63
C GLU A 47 -2.02 -14.44 -4.93
N GLY A 48 -1.51 -14.25 -3.72
CA GLY A 48 -0.94 -15.36 -2.92
C GLY A 48 0.43 -15.87 -3.38
N VAL A 49 0.97 -15.40 -4.51
CA VAL A 49 2.21 -15.95 -5.08
C VAL A 49 3.41 -15.08 -4.72
N ASN A 50 4.39 -15.65 -4.03
CA ASN A 50 5.67 -14.98 -3.77
C ASN A 50 6.62 -15.12 -4.97
N PRO A 51 7.00 -14.02 -5.65
CA PRO A 51 7.88 -14.05 -6.82
C PRO A 51 9.38 -14.03 -6.46
N GLY A 52 9.74 -13.84 -5.19
CA GLY A 52 11.14 -13.63 -4.78
C GLY A 52 12.03 -14.86 -4.89
N ASN A 53 11.46 -16.03 -5.12
CA ASN A 53 12.16 -17.30 -5.29
C ASN A 53 11.73 -18.06 -6.56
N THR A 54 10.93 -17.45 -7.41
CA THR A 54 10.38 -18.07 -8.62
C THR A 54 10.40 -17.10 -9.80
N GLN A 55 10.45 -17.62 -11.02
CA GLN A 55 10.29 -16.82 -12.24
C GLN A 55 8.81 -16.56 -12.54
N THR A 56 8.06 -16.09 -11.55
CA THR A 56 6.63 -15.78 -11.70
C THR A 56 6.46 -14.54 -12.58
N SER A 57 5.53 -14.60 -13.53
CA SER A 57 5.15 -13.44 -14.34
C SER A 57 4.13 -12.56 -13.63
N PRO A 58 4.28 -11.22 -13.70
CA PRO A 58 3.31 -10.30 -13.14
C PRO A 58 1.99 -10.35 -13.91
N THR A 59 0.88 -10.08 -13.22
CA THR A 59 -0.43 -9.88 -13.85
C THR A 59 -0.55 -8.50 -14.46
N ASN A 60 0.15 -7.51 -13.89
CA ASN A 60 0.12 -6.13 -14.34
C ASN A 60 1.53 -5.53 -14.27
N THR A 61 1.88 -4.77 -15.31
CA THR A 61 3.17 -4.09 -15.41
C THR A 61 2.94 -2.67 -15.89
N TYR A 62 3.56 -1.70 -15.22
CA TYR A 62 3.43 -0.27 -15.48
C TYR A 62 4.81 0.34 -15.74
N TRP A 63 4.92 1.14 -16.80
CA TRP A 63 6.19 1.77 -17.21
C TRP A 63 6.14 3.29 -17.22
N SER A 64 4.98 3.88 -17.51
CA SER A 64 4.85 5.33 -17.61
C SER A 64 4.63 5.95 -16.24
N TYR A 65 5.32 7.06 -15.97
CA TYR A 65 5.05 7.89 -14.79
C TYR A 65 3.62 8.43 -14.76
N GLY A 66 3.12 8.70 -13.57
CA GLY A 66 1.74 9.13 -13.29
C GLY A 66 0.89 8.03 -12.67
N ALA A 67 -0.40 8.32 -12.51
CA ALA A 67 -1.36 7.43 -11.87
C ALA A 67 -1.95 6.40 -12.84
N HIS A 68 -2.06 5.16 -12.37
CA HIS A 68 -2.69 4.04 -13.06
C HIS A 68 -3.81 3.48 -12.20
N ASN A 69 -5.04 3.58 -12.69
CA ASN A 69 -6.20 3.05 -11.97
C ASN A 69 -6.20 1.52 -12.03
N LEU A 70 -6.46 0.90 -10.89
CA LEU A 70 -6.63 -0.54 -10.77
C LEU A 70 -8.11 -0.90 -10.93
N SER A 71 -8.37 -2.05 -11.54
CA SER A 71 -9.70 -2.65 -11.60
C SER A 71 -9.58 -4.15 -11.42
N GLY A 72 -10.49 -4.72 -10.62
CA GLY A 72 -10.54 -6.17 -10.38
C GLY A 72 -9.33 -6.76 -9.65
N GLN A 73 -8.58 -5.95 -8.90
CA GLN A 73 -7.51 -6.44 -8.02
C GLN A 73 -8.07 -6.62 -6.61
N TYR A 74 -7.95 -7.82 -6.04
CA TYR A 74 -8.52 -8.17 -4.74
C TYR A 74 -7.61 -9.15 -4.04
N GLY A 75 -7.62 -9.12 -2.70
CA GLY A 75 -6.80 -10.03 -1.91
C GLY A 75 -5.35 -9.60 -1.90
N TRP A 76 -4.48 -10.48 -1.40
CA TRP A 76 -3.09 -10.13 -1.13
C TRP A 76 -2.19 -10.39 -2.33
N HIS A 77 -1.47 -9.34 -2.72
CA HIS A 77 -0.52 -9.37 -3.81
C HIS A 77 0.83 -8.84 -3.37
N TRP A 78 1.84 -9.30 -4.10
CA TRP A 78 3.14 -8.65 -4.09
C TRP A 78 3.16 -7.56 -5.16
N VAL A 79 3.50 -6.35 -4.74
CA VAL A 79 3.78 -5.21 -5.64
C VAL A 79 5.26 -4.89 -5.56
N TYR A 80 5.92 -4.72 -6.70
CA TYR A 80 7.35 -4.48 -6.78
C TYR A 80 7.67 -3.26 -7.60
N ASN A 81 8.48 -2.36 -7.05
CA ASN A 81 9.06 -1.26 -7.80
C ASN A 81 10.45 -1.68 -8.34
N ASN A 82 10.53 -2.10 -9.61
CA ASN A 82 11.77 -2.34 -10.32
C ASN A 82 12.22 -1.15 -11.19
N GLN A 83 11.72 0.05 -10.90
CA GLN A 83 12.17 1.25 -11.57
C GLN A 83 13.62 1.57 -11.22
N THR A 84 14.24 2.45 -12.00
CA THR A 84 15.65 2.84 -11.84
C THR A 84 15.78 4.35 -11.67
N GLY A 85 16.99 4.84 -11.40
CA GLY A 85 17.28 6.28 -11.38
C GLY A 85 16.70 7.05 -10.19
N GLY A 86 16.27 6.36 -9.12
CA GLY A 86 15.68 6.99 -7.94
C GLY A 86 14.17 7.20 -8.04
N ALA A 87 13.50 6.57 -8.99
CA ALA A 87 12.04 6.62 -9.09
C ALA A 87 11.35 5.90 -7.91
N HIS A 88 10.15 6.36 -7.59
CA HIS A 88 9.33 5.87 -6.48
C HIS A 88 7.97 5.41 -6.99
N ALA A 89 7.30 4.57 -6.20
CA ALA A 89 5.93 4.16 -6.46
C ALA A 89 5.09 4.24 -5.18
N HIS A 90 3.82 4.55 -5.33
CA HIS A 90 2.89 4.64 -4.20
C HIS A 90 1.60 3.89 -4.49
N LEU A 91 1.01 3.32 -3.44
CA LEU A 91 -0.29 2.65 -3.50
C LEU A 91 -1.36 3.60 -2.99
N CYS A 92 -2.42 3.78 -3.78
CA CYS A 92 -3.38 4.85 -3.57
C CYS A 92 -4.78 4.31 -3.38
N LYS A 93 -5.44 4.76 -2.30
CA LYS A 93 -6.81 4.35 -1.95
C LYS A 93 -7.88 5.06 -2.77
N ALA A 94 -7.54 6.13 -3.50
CA ALA A 94 -8.46 6.74 -4.46
C ALA A 94 -7.98 6.48 -5.91
N TYR A 95 -8.87 6.72 -6.86
CA TYR A 95 -8.51 6.75 -8.28
C TYR A 95 -7.64 7.98 -8.60
N ASN A 96 -6.88 7.88 -9.69
CA ASN A 96 -6.03 8.93 -10.26
C ASN A 96 -4.93 9.43 -9.30
N GLY A 97 -4.39 8.54 -8.46
CA GLY A 97 -3.26 8.88 -7.58
C GLY A 97 -3.64 9.72 -6.37
N GLY A 98 -4.89 9.61 -5.89
CA GLY A 98 -5.33 10.27 -4.66
C GLY A 98 -5.20 9.38 -3.43
N ASN A 99 -4.96 9.99 -2.26
CA ASN A 99 -4.88 9.29 -0.98
C ASN A 99 -3.87 8.13 -1.00
N CYS A 100 -2.64 8.47 -1.37
CA CYS A 100 -1.53 7.52 -1.49
C CYS A 100 -0.83 7.34 -0.16
N ASP A 101 -0.58 6.08 0.18
CA ASP A 101 0.12 5.66 1.37
C ASP A 101 1.33 4.81 0.98
N GLY A 102 2.40 4.93 1.77
CA GLY A 102 3.62 4.15 1.62
C GLY A 102 4.50 4.64 0.45
N ASP A 103 5.80 4.70 0.70
CA ASP A 103 6.79 5.08 -0.30
C ASP A 103 7.62 3.84 -0.70
N MET A 104 7.40 3.35 -1.92
CA MET A 104 8.14 2.23 -2.48
C MET A 104 9.29 2.77 -3.32
N ARG A 105 10.48 2.84 -2.73
CA ARG A 105 11.73 3.10 -3.46
C ARG A 105 12.00 1.99 -4.49
N ALA A 106 12.78 2.31 -5.52
CA ALA A 106 13.35 1.31 -6.42
C ALA A 106 14.00 0.14 -5.65
N GLY A 107 13.71 -1.10 -6.06
CA GLY A 107 14.17 -2.32 -5.41
C GLY A 107 13.33 -2.77 -4.20
N VAL A 108 12.21 -2.10 -3.91
CA VAL A 108 11.34 -2.44 -2.78
C VAL A 108 10.08 -3.15 -3.25
N ALA A 109 9.71 -4.21 -2.53
CA ALA A 109 8.45 -4.91 -2.71
C ALA A 109 7.58 -4.89 -1.45
N TYR A 110 6.26 -4.74 -1.64
CA TYR A 110 5.24 -4.71 -0.60
C TYR A 110 4.28 -5.89 -0.74
N TRP A 111 4.02 -6.58 0.36
CA TRP A 111 2.91 -7.54 0.48
C TRP A 111 1.69 -6.79 1.00
N VAL A 112 0.64 -6.70 0.19
CA VAL A 112 -0.49 -5.81 0.48
C VAL A 112 -1.80 -6.39 -0.07
N ASP A 113 -2.89 -6.17 0.66
CA ASP A 113 -4.24 -6.37 0.13
C ASP A 113 -4.57 -5.25 -0.86
N LEU A 114 -4.82 -5.62 -2.13
CA LEU A 114 -5.18 -4.66 -3.17
C LEU A 114 -6.68 -4.33 -3.23
N GLY A 115 -7.52 -5.03 -2.48
CA GLY A 115 -8.95 -4.72 -2.37
C GLY A 115 -9.27 -3.25 -2.06
N PRO A 116 -8.56 -2.56 -1.15
CA PRO A 116 -8.73 -1.14 -0.89
C PRO A 116 -7.91 -0.20 -1.79
N VAL A 117 -7.05 -0.73 -2.68
CA VAL A 117 -6.17 0.07 -3.53
C VAL A 117 -6.83 0.31 -4.89
N ASN A 118 -7.05 1.58 -5.22
CA ASN A 118 -7.76 1.98 -6.43
C ASN A 118 -6.81 2.52 -7.51
N SER A 119 -5.58 2.91 -7.18
CA SER A 119 -4.57 3.27 -8.16
C SER A 119 -3.14 3.08 -7.65
N ILE A 120 -2.18 3.07 -8.56
CA ILE A 120 -0.74 3.09 -8.29
C ILE A 120 -0.14 4.30 -9.01
N THR A 121 0.74 5.05 -8.34
CA THR A 121 1.53 6.10 -9.00
C THR A 121 2.95 5.62 -9.23
N LEU A 122 3.49 5.99 -10.40
CA LEU A 122 4.91 5.90 -10.70
C LEU A 122 5.44 7.33 -10.73
N ASP A 123 6.37 7.64 -9.84
CA ASP A 123 6.83 9.00 -9.60
C ASP A 123 8.27 9.19 -10.06
N ARG A 124 8.53 10.36 -10.64
CA ARG A 124 9.87 10.72 -11.11
C ARG A 124 10.79 10.97 -9.90
N PRO A 125 12.10 10.72 -10.06
CA PRO A 125 13.11 11.14 -9.07
C PRO A 125 13.10 12.65 -8.84
#